data_AF-A0A963MKR3-F1
#
_entry.id   AF-A0A963MKR3-F1
#
_cell.length_a   1.000
_cell.length_b   1.000
_cell.length_c   1.000
_cell.angle_alpha   90.00
_cell.angle_beta   90.00
_cell.angle_gamma   90.00
#
_symmetry.space_group_name_H-M   'P 1'
#
loop_
_entity.id
_entity.type
_entity.pdbx_description
1 polymer ?
#
loop_
_entity_poly.entity_id
_entity_poly.type
_entity_poly.pdbx_seq_one_letter_code
_entity_poly.pdbx_strand_id
1 'polypeptide(L)'
;MANSRALARGVTVLAVRIALNYTGGAIVRPPGRVVPQTRTRGVRIMTMTMRLARHRWLLVLGVLCGLAASSLAFSAGPAASSSSGWCQQPPGFSFDESGKKRFQLNTLCTTPYPPDTPDTPAWADVLVAAKNFVACKGSPIALCYYSGPETSPAGTDPTPCKLREGGAIADCTCFEIPPGSTYFVDINAILNLGVYLETVIACGRDGGECLPAGGKVAPVCEAIRTGTLFPGKQVDLISTFSFALEQKIPIAVQNNACVTEPYTRYAGCMTAPCKRTDVIDSVTGNFLAQCACPTYVGPFQVGTDLAGTPGCQLPDDTVWSAAYSTFGGTFPTVPDCIPDALGANGCPLLSPDPPDIPAPPAQISCNTVCSEYYKSSNKGVQVGFTCDATLCTGAADPDLVAKACAGLDKHGVSEILKLEMAVGKSCAASQICGCQPNKKTNEEIWRLNAAQRSQGIEPQCDQNGTLCGSKPR
;
A
#
# COMPACT_ATOMS: atom_id res chain seq x y z
N MET A 1 27.14 -37.73 -55.65
CA MET A 1 27.43 -39.18 -55.48
C MET A 1 27.67 -39.44 -54.00
N ALA A 2 27.04 -40.50 -53.49
CA ALA A 2 27.17 -41.09 -52.14
C ALA A 2 26.76 -40.25 -50.92
N ASN A 3 26.34 -40.84 -49.79
CA ASN A 3 25.37 -41.89 -49.50
C ASN A 3 25.12 -41.80 -47.98
N SER A 4 23.85 -41.76 -47.59
CA SER A 4 23.23 -42.15 -46.30
C SER A 4 24.08 -42.86 -45.23
N ARG A 5 23.92 -42.46 -43.96
CA ARG A 5 23.30 -43.30 -42.91
C ARG A 5 23.11 -42.56 -41.57
N ALA A 6 21.89 -42.67 -41.06
CA ALA A 6 21.44 -42.28 -39.74
C ALA A 6 21.82 -43.33 -38.67
N LEU A 7 21.95 -42.90 -37.41
CA LEU A 7 21.71 -43.75 -36.24
C LEU A 7 21.42 -42.90 -34.99
N ALA A 8 20.50 -43.46 -34.20
CA ALA A 8 19.65 -42.85 -33.19
C ALA A 8 20.33 -42.49 -31.87
N ARG A 9 19.75 -41.53 -31.13
CA ARG A 9 19.79 -41.48 -29.67
C ARG A 9 18.40 -41.16 -29.12
N GLY A 10 17.87 -42.10 -28.34
CA GLY A 10 16.57 -42.05 -27.71
C GLY A 10 16.51 -41.07 -26.55
N VAL A 11 15.36 -40.41 -26.43
CA VAL A 11 14.98 -39.58 -25.29
C VAL A 11 14.05 -40.42 -24.41
N THR A 12 14.51 -40.74 -23.20
CA THR A 12 13.70 -41.41 -22.19
C THR A 12 12.87 -40.36 -21.44
N VAL A 13 11.55 -40.38 -21.63
CA VAL A 13 10.59 -39.59 -20.85
C VAL A 13 10.19 -40.40 -19.63
N LEU A 14 10.59 -39.97 -18.43
CA LEU A 14 10.11 -40.54 -17.16
C LEU A 14 8.93 -39.72 -16.66
N ALA A 15 7.71 -40.18 -16.96
CA ALA A 15 6.49 -39.64 -16.38
C ALA A 15 6.26 -40.30 -15.00
N VAL A 16 6.34 -39.51 -13.94
CA VAL A 16 5.97 -39.92 -12.58
C VAL A 16 4.44 -39.88 -12.46
N ARG A 17 3.81 -41.06 -12.34
CA ARG A 17 2.42 -41.22 -11.91
C ARG A 17 2.38 -41.12 -10.38
N ILE A 18 1.69 -40.11 -9.85
CA ILE A 18 1.30 -40.07 -8.43
C ILE A 18 -0.05 -40.79 -8.30
N ALA A 19 -0.04 -41.93 -7.63
CA ALA A 19 -1.24 -42.65 -7.21
C ALA A 19 -1.78 -42.04 -5.91
N LEU A 20 -3.04 -41.64 -5.93
CA LEU A 20 -3.82 -41.28 -4.74
C LEU A 20 -4.26 -42.56 -4.04
N ASN A 21 -3.69 -42.85 -2.86
CA ASN A 21 -4.22 -43.84 -1.93
C ASN A 21 -5.15 -43.16 -0.94
N TYR A 22 -6.45 -43.42 -1.10
CA TYR A 22 -7.50 -43.20 -0.13
C TYR A 22 -7.47 -44.35 0.87
N THR A 23 -7.18 -44.08 2.15
CA THR A 23 -7.46 -45.01 3.24
C THR A 23 -8.29 -44.31 4.32
N GLY A 24 -9.48 -44.86 4.53
CA GLY A 24 -10.41 -44.43 5.56
C GLY A 24 -9.92 -44.78 6.96
N GLY A 25 -10.15 -43.88 7.90
CA GLY A 25 -9.96 -44.09 9.33
C GLY A 25 -11.29 -43.93 10.06
N ALA A 26 -11.81 -45.04 10.57
CA ALA A 26 -13.02 -45.13 11.37
C ALA A 26 -12.83 -44.49 12.76
N ILE A 27 -13.86 -43.78 13.23
CA ILE A 27 -13.95 -43.21 14.57
C ILE A 27 -14.43 -44.30 15.54
N VAL A 28 -13.53 -44.73 16.43
CA VAL A 28 -13.83 -45.63 17.55
C VAL A 28 -14.28 -44.81 18.76
N ARG A 29 -15.49 -45.07 19.26
CA ARG A 29 -16.01 -44.58 20.55
C ARG A 29 -15.55 -45.49 21.70
N PRO A 30 -15.28 -44.95 22.90
CA PRO A 30 -15.19 -45.77 24.11
C PRO A 30 -16.57 -45.91 24.82
N PRO A 31 -16.76 -46.98 25.62
CA PRO A 31 -18.02 -47.31 26.28
C PRO A 31 -18.16 -46.66 27.67
N GLY A 32 -19.41 -46.50 28.12
CA GLY A 32 -19.76 -45.84 29.38
C GLY A 32 -19.78 -46.71 30.63
N ARG A 33 -20.03 -46.04 31.77
CA ARG A 33 -20.56 -46.64 33.01
C ARG A 33 -21.43 -45.64 33.81
N VAL A 34 -22.74 -45.90 33.81
CA VAL A 34 -23.73 -45.95 34.92
C VAL A 34 -23.67 -44.93 36.09
N VAL A 35 -24.52 -43.87 36.04
CA VAL A 35 -25.77 -43.56 36.83
C VAL A 35 -25.81 -44.02 38.32
N PRO A 36 -26.35 -43.30 39.35
CA PRO A 36 -27.68 -42.62 39.34
C PRO A 36 -27.87 -41.31 40.15
N GLN A 37 -28.86 -40.50 39.75
CA GLN A 37 -30.07 -40.23 40.57
C GLN A 37 -31.11 -39.35 39.84
N THR A 38 -32.32 -39.91 39.75
CA THR A 38 -33.69 -39.34 39.70
C THR A 38 -33.84 -37.80 39.75
N ARG A 39 -34.74 -37.15 38.98
CA ARG A 39 -36.21 -37.23 39.11
C ARG A 39 -36.92 -36.56 37.92
N THR A 40 -38.12 -37.07 37.65
CA THR A 40 -39.02 -36.88 36.50
C THR A 40 -39.93 -35.63 36.55
N ARG A 41 -40.27 -35.12 35.36
CA ARG A 41 -41.57 -34.54 34.86
C ARG A 41 -41.21 -33.57 33.71
N GLY A 42 -41.67 -33.65 32.47
CA GLY A 42 -42.83 -34.30 31.88
C GLY A 42 -43.65 -33.24 31.11
N VAL A 43 -43.90 -33.50 29.82
CA VAL A 43 -44.98 -32.98 28.94
C VAL A 43 -44.61 -31.96 27.84
N ARG A 44 -44.36 -32.55 26.65
CA ARG A 44 -44.94 -32.36 25.31
C ARG A 44 -45.17 -30.97 24.68
N ILE A 45 -44.58 -30.87 23.49
CA ILE A 45 -44.84 -29.98 22.34
C ILE A 45 -46.01 -30.56 21.49
N MET A 46 -46.57 -29.70 20.62
CA MET A 46 -47.24 -29.99 19.32
C MET A 46 -48.78 -30.17 19.40
N THR A 47 -49.66 -29.64 18.55
CA THR A 47 -49.61 -28.76 17.35
C THR A 47 -51.07 -28.52 16.85
N MET A 48 -51.23 -27.61 15.87
CA MET A 48 -52.28 -27.61 14.80
C MET A 48 -53.71 -27.19 15.21
N THR A 49 -54.56 -26.49 14.43
CA THR A 49 -54.58 -25.98 13.03
C THR A 49 -55.87 -25.17 12.78
N MET A 50 -55.83 -24.25 11.79
CA MET A 50 -56.90 -23.92 10.80
C MET A 50 -58.27 -23.38 11.29
N ARG A 51 -59.06 -22.56 10.59
CA ARG A 51 -58.99 -21.69 9.39
C ARG A 51 -60.36 -20.99 9.32
N LEU A 52 -60.39 -19.79 8.72
CA LEU A 52 -61.52 -19.14 8.03
C LEU A 52 -62.74 -18.63 8.84
N ALA A 53 -62.92 -17.31 8.85
CA ALA A 53 -64.13 -16.69 8.31
C ALA A 53 -63.84 -15.27 7.80
N ARG A 54 -64.30 -15.01 6.57
CA ARG A 54 -64.16 -13.79 5.77
C ARG A 54 -65.20 -12.74 6.20
N HIS A 55 -64.89 -11.48 5.90
CA HIS A 55 -65.79 -10.33 5.73
C HIS A 55 -66.19 -9.54 6.98
N ARG A 56 -65.44 -8.46 7.23
CA ARG A 56 -65.98 -7.10 7.43
C ARG A 56 -64.86 -6.07 7.27
N TRP A 57 -64.42 -5.92 6.03
CA TRP A 57 -63.82 -4.69 5.52
C TRP A 57 -64.95 -3.67 5.36
N LEU A 58 -64.83 -2.46 5.93
CA LEU A 58 -65.44 -1.19 5.43
C LEU A 58 -65.27 0.08 6.30
N LEU A 59 -64.43 0.13 7.34
CA LEU A 59 -64.41 1.31 8.24
C LEU A 59 -63.03 1.91 8.60
N VAL A 60 -61.97 1.71 7.80
CA VAL A 60 -60.65 2.33 8.07
C VAL A 60 -60.09 3.15 6.89
N LEU A 61 -60.78 3.19 5.74
CA LEU A 61 -60.37 3.95 4.55
C LEU A 61 -60.94 5.39 4.48
N GLY A 62 -61.46 5.92 5.60
CA GLY A 62 -62.12 7.25 5.64
C GLY A 62 -61.42 8.33 6.48
N VAL A 63 -60.30 8.03 7.15
CA VAL A 63 -59.67 8.96 8.13
C VAL A 63 -58.24 9.40 7.74
N LEU A 64 -57.76 9.04 6.54
CA LEU A 64 -56.41 9.40 6.07
C LEU A 64 -56.37 10.37 4.87
N CYS A 65 -57.49 11.01 4.51
CA CYS A 65 -57.55 12.04 3.45
C CYS A 65 -57.91 13.46 3.96
N GLY A 66 -57.86 13.71 5.28
CA GLY A 66 -58.37 14.96 5.89
C GLY A 66 -57.34 15.89 6.54
N LEU A 67 -56.04 15.62 6.39
CA LEU A 67 -54.96 16.46 6.97
C LEU A 67 -53.86 16.70 5.94
N ALA A 68 -54.24 17.30 4.82
CA ALA A 68 -53.30 17.80 3.81
C ALA A 68 -53.76 19.17 3.31
N ALA A 69 -53.83 20.14 4.22
CA ALA A 69 -53.89 21.57 3.88
C ALA A 69 -53.69 22.38 5.16
N SER A 70 -52.45 22.77 5.45
CA SER A 70 -52.08 24.09 6.00
C SER A 70 -50.62 24.08 6.45
N SER A 71 -49.82 24.90 5.75
CA SER A 71 -48.64 25.60 6.28
C SER A 71 -47.41 24.78 6.61
N LEU A 72 -46.43 24.79 5.70
CA LEU A 72 -45.06 25.28 5.97
C LEU A 72 -44.34 25.40 4.62
N ALA A 73 -44.22 26.63 4.14
CA ALA A 73 -43.26 27.00 3.12
C ALA A 73 -41.86 26.84 3.73
N PHE A 74 -41.22 25.71 3.49
CA PHE A 74 -39.77 25.60 3.50
C PHE A 74 -39.30 25.74 2.07
N SER A 75 -38.35 26.65 1.85
CA SER A 75 -37.62 26.78 0.60
C SER A 75 -37.27 25.41 0.06
N ALA A 76 -37.64 25.15 -1.19
CA ALA A 76 -37.06 24.05 -1.93
C ALA A 76 -35.55 24.31 -2.01
N GLY A 77 -34.78 23.75 -1.07
CA GLY A 77 -33.37 23.49 -1.30
C GLY A 77 -33.26 22.67 -2.59
N PRO A 78 -32.22 22.86 -3.40
CA PRO A 78 -32.08 22.11 -4.63
C PRO A 78 -32.19 20.63 -4.29
N ALA A 79 -33.16 19.96 -4.93
CA ALA A 79 -33.31 18.52 -4.85
C ALA A 79 -31.94 17.91 -5.11
N ALA A 80 -31.52 16.98 -4.24
CA ALA A 80 -30.34 16.18 -4.45
C ALA A 80 -30.41 15.62 -5.88
N SER A 81 -29.62 16.20 -6.77
CA SER A 81 -29.42 15.70 -8.11
C SER A 81 -28.89 14.29 -7.92
N SER A 82 -29.70 13.31 -8.29
CA SER A 82 -29.21 11.95 -8.53
C SER A 82 -28.29 12.02 -9.74
N SER A 83 -27.02 12.38 -9.53
CA SER A 83 -26.00 12.19 -10.55
C SER A 83 -25.84 10.68 -10.72
N SER A 84 -26.17 10.20 -11.90
CA SER A 84 -25.84 8.85 -12.34
C SER A 84 -24.31 8.74 -12.35
N GLY A 85 -23.75 8.17 -11.27
CA GLY A 85 -22.32 8.09 -10.96
C GLY A 85 -21.49 7.27 -11.95
N TRP A 86 -21.30 7.81 -13.15
CA TRP A 86 -20.31 7.34 -14.12
C TRP A 86 -19.29 8.45 -14.31
N CYS A 87 -18.02 8.13 -14.06
CA CYS A 87 -16.92 9.02 -14.39
C CYS A 87 -16.96 9.27 -15.89
N GLN A 88 -16.89 10.53 -16.30
CA GLN A 88 -17.08 10.93 -17.70
C GLN A 88 -16.00 10.39 -18.65
N GLN A 89 -14.96 9.71 -18.14
CA GLN A 89 -13.95 9.03 -18.93
C GLN A 89 -13.97 7.52 -18.67
N PRO A 90 -14.56 6.69 -19.55
CA PRO A 90 -14.38 5.25 -19.48
C PRO A 90 -12.90 4.90 -19.65
N PRO A 91 -12.40 3.84 -18.99
CA PRO A 91 -10.99 3.48 -19.11
C PRO A 91 -10.66 3.10 -20.56
N GLY A 92 -9.69 3.80 -21.16
CA GLY A 92 -9.15 3.46 -22.47
C GLY A 92 -8.13 2.32 -22.44
N PHE A 93 -7.97 1.64 -21.29
CA PHE A 93 -6.91 0.67 -21.03
C PHE A 93 -7.44 -0.58 -20.32
N SER A 94 -6.65 -1.65 -20.36
CA SER A 94 -6.85 -2.84 -19.55
C SER A 94 -5.50 -3.39 -19.10
N PHE A 95 -5.44 -3.82 -17.84
CA PHE A 95 -4.29 -4.57 -17.29
C PHE A 95 -4.47 -6.09 -17.41
N ASP A 96 -5.59 -6.55 -17.99
CA ASP A 96 -5.91 -7.97 -18.16
C ASP A 96 -5.19 -8.57 -19.37
N GLU A 97 -3.87 -8.61 -19.36
CA GLU A 97 -3.11 -9.39 -20.34
C GLU A 97 -3.18 -10.91 -20.05
N SER A 98 -3.63 -11.30 -18.85
CA SER A 98 -3.53 -12.70 -18.37
C SER A 98 -4.83 -13.52 -18.43
N GLY A 99 -5.96 -12.94 -18.86
CA GLY A 99 -7.24 -13.64 -19.03
C GLY A 99 -7.85 -14.26 -17.76
N LYS A 100 -7.29 -14.00 -16.58
CA LYS A 100 -7.81 -14.47 -15.29
C LYS A 100 -8.57 -13.34 -14.60
N LYS A 101 -9.88 -13.56 -14.38
CA LYS A 101 -10.90 -12.65 -13.80
C LYS A 101 -10.65 -12.11 -12.37
N ARG A 102 -9.39 -11.95 -11.91
CA ARG A 102 -9.09 -11.58 -10.52
C ARG A 102 -8.78 -10.10 -10.33
N PHE A 103 -8.28 -9.40 -11.35
CA PHE A 103 -8.16 -7.95 -11.30
C PHE A 103 -9.46 -7.33 -11.83
N GLN A 104 -9.97 -6.31 -11.13
CA GLN A 104 -11.06 -5.48 -11.62
C GLN A 104 -10.61 -4.04 -11.45
N LEU A 105 -10.50 -3.32 -12.56
CA LEU A 105 -10.14 -1.92 -12.54
C LEU A 105 -11.21 -1.12 -11.79
N ASN A 106 -10.78 -0.27 -10.87
CA ASN A 106 -11.62 0.70 -10.20
C ASN A 106 -12.03 1.79 -11.20
N THR A 107 -13.26 1.67 -11.69
CA THR A 107 -13.89 2.63 -12.60
C THR A 107 -14.89 3.55 -11.88
N LEU A 108 -14.94 3.46 -10.55
CA LEU A 108 -15.72 4.38 -9.74
C LEU A 108 -15.06 5.76 -9.74
N CYS A 109 -15.89 6.76 -9.48
CA CYS A 109 -15.39 8.09 -9.17
C CYS A 109 -14.97 8.16 -7.72
N THR A 110 -13.67 8.28 -7.53
CA THR A 110 -13.05 8.15 -6.21
C THR A 110 -12.93 9.48 -5.51
N THR A 111 -12.93 10.60 -6.25
CA THR A 111 -12.95 11.95 -5.69
C THR A 111 -14.20 12.74 -6.11
N PRO A 112 -15.01 13.19 -5.14
CA PRO A 112 -15.98 14.26 -5.38
C PRO A 112 -15.24 15.59 -5.34
N TYR A 113 -15.26 16.35 -6.43
CA TYR A 113 -14.73 17.70 -6.46
C TYR A 113 -15.76 18.69 -5.86
N PRO A 114 -15.37 19.89 -5.36
CA PRO A 114 -16.31 21.00 -5.16
C PRO A 114 -17.23 21.20 -6.39
N PRO A 115 -18.42 21.81 -6.21
CA PRO A 115 -19.65 21.52 -6.96
C PRO A 115 -19.62 21.65 -8.50
N ASP A 116 -18.54 22.15 -9.10
CA ASP A 116 -18.45 22.53 -10.51
C ASP A 116 -17.41 21.72 -11.33
N THR A 117 -16.89 20.60 -10.82
CA THR A 117 -15.86 19.81 -11.54
C THR A 117 -16.22 18.32 -11.59
N PRO A 118 -15.94 17.62 -12.71
CA PRO A 118 -16.35 16.23 -12.86
C PRO A 118 -15.71 15.35 -11.80
N ASP A 119 -16.53 14.49 -11.20
CA ASP A 119 -16.11 13.28 -10.49
C ASP A 119 -14.98 12.56 -11.27
N THR A 120 -13.80 12.40 -10.67
CA THR A 120 -12.61 11.85 -11.37
C THR A 120 -12.32 10.39 -11.02
N PRO A 121 -11.75 9.61 -11.96
CA PRO A 121 -11.44 8.20 -11.74
C PRO A 121 -10.13 8.02 -10.95
N ALA A 122 -9.89 6.80 -10.45
CA ALA A 122 -8.70 6.48 -9.66
C ALA A 122 -7.36 6.79 -10.36
N TRP A 123 -7.28 6.64 -11.68
CA TRP A 123 -6.06 6.94 -12.44
C TRP A 123 -5.83 8.43 -12.71
N ALA A 124 -6.70 9.32 -12.21
CA ALA A 124 -6.44 10.75 -12.19
C ALA A 124 -5.53 11.15 -11.01
N ASP A 125 -5.31 10.26 -10.03
CA ASP A 125 -4.38 10.51 -8.91
C ASP A 125 -4.66 11.86 -8.20
N VAL A 126 -5.90 12.01 -7.72
CA VAL A 126 -6.44 13.27 -7.19
C VAL A 126 -6.53 13.27 -5.67
N LEU A 127 -5.97 14.33 -5.09
CA LEU A 127 -5.84 14.57 -3.67
C LEU A 127 -6.74 15.72 -3.25
N VAL A 128 -7.69 15.40 -2.36
CA VAL A 128 -8.65 16.36 -1.82
C VAL A 128 -8.33 16.76 -0.38
N ALA A 129 -7.62 15.91 0.37
CA ALA A 129 -7.21 16.19 1.74
C ALA A 129 -5.99 15.35 2.16
N ALA A 130 -5.31 15.79 3.22
CA ALA A 130 -4.14 15.09 3.75
C ALA A 130 -4.38 13.65 4.18
N LYS A 131 -5.53 13.41 4.80
CA LYS A 131 -5.98 12.08 5.21
C LYS A 131 -6.19 11.08 4.06
N ASN A 132 -6.19 11.52 2.79
CA ASN A 132 -6.27 10.61 1.66
C ASN A 132 -5.02 9.73 1.53
N PHE A 133 -3.86 10.24 1.98
CA PHE A 133 -2.63 9.48 2.07
C PHE A 133 -2.66 8.55 3.27
N VAL A 134 -2.88 7.25 3.02
CA VAL A 134 -2.80 6.22 4.06
C VAL A 134 -1.38 5.64 4.11
N ALA A 135 -0.83 5.54 5.31
CA ALA A 135 0.53 5.08 5.57
C ALA A 135 0.64 3.55 5.57
N CYS A 136 1.68 3.06 4.90
CA CYS A 136 2.05 1.65 4.79
C CYS A 136 3.55 1.48 5.07
N LYS A 137 3.97 0.26 5.44
CA LYS A 137 5.36 -0.08 5.75
C LYS A 137 5.68 -1.53 5.37
N GLY A 138 6.94 -1.80 5.05
CA GLY A 138 7.51 -3.15 4.99
C GLY A 138 7.69 -3.75 3.61
N SER A 139 6.97 -3.27 2.59
CA SER A 139 7.14 -3.71 1.20
C SER A 139 8.07 -2.78 0.43
N PRO A 140 8.86 -3.29 -0.53
CA PRO A 140 9.49 -2.43 -1.53
C PRO A 140 8.42 -1.83 -2.45
N ILE A 141 8.70 -0.65 -2.98
CA ILE A 141 7.77 0.09 -3.85
C ILE A 141 8.50 0.60 -5.09
N ALA A 142 7.76 0.99 -6.12
CA ALA A 142 8.29 1.85 -7.17
C ALA A 142 7.88 3.31 -6.88
N LEU A 143 8.82 4.25 -6.99
CA LEU A 143 8.58 5.68 -6.80
C LEU A 143 8.61 6.38 -8.16
N CYS A 144 7.45 6.46 -8.80
CA CYS A 144 7.28 7.10 -10.11
C CYS A 144 7.09 8.61 -10.04
N TYR A 145 7.12 9.20 -8.84
CA TYR A 145 6.88 10.63 -8.63
C TYR A 145 7.85 11.54 -9.42
N TYR A 146 9.03 11.03 -9.75
CA TYR A 146 10.07 11.76 -10.49
C TYR A 146 10.07 11.45 -12.00
N SER A 147 9.22 10.53 -12.47
CA SER A 147 9.22 10.10 -13.87
C SER A 147 8.64 11.16 -14.80
N GLY A 148 9.22 11.33 -15.97
CA GLY A 148 8.78 12.35 -16.92
C GLY A 148 9.57 12.37 -18.23
N PRO A 149 10.01 13.53 -18.73
CA PRO A 149 10.85 13.60 -19.91
C PRO A 149 12.23 12.99 -19.69
N GLU A 150 12.93 12.70 -20.79
CA GLU A 150 14.30 12.15 -20.77
C GLU A 150 15.34 13.08 -20.13
N THR A 151 14.95 14.29 -19.74
CA THR A 151 15.76 15.20 -18.94
C THR A 151 15.59 14.87 -17.46
N SER A 152 16.67 14.44 -16.85
CA SER A 152 16.69 14.05 -15.45
C SER A 152 16.64 15.24 -14.48
N PRO A 153 15.79 15.21 -13.44
CA PRO A 153 15.93 16.08 -12.29
C PRO A 153 17.27 15.83 -11.59
N ALA A 154 17.98 16.91 -11.21
CA ALA A 154 19.18 16.85 -10.37
C ALA A 154 20.37 15.99 -10.91
N GLY A 155 20.41 15.66 -12.21
CA GLY A 155 21.52 14.92 -12.82
C GLY A 155 21.52 13.41 -12.56
N THR A 156 20.39 12.84 -12.10
CA THR A 156 20.19 11.38 -12.01
C THR A 156 20.12 10.72 -13.39
N ASP A 157 20.11 9.39 -13.49
CA ASP A 157 19.81 8.73 -14.75
C ASP A 157 18.35 9.06 -15.14
N PRO A 158 18.06 9.30 -16.44
CA PRO A 158 16.70 9.65 -16.86
C PRO A 158 15.67 8.61 -16.41
N THR A 159 14.57 9.07 -15.83
CA THR A 159 13.39 8.27 -15.49
C THR A 159 12.26 8.58 -16.48
N PRO A 160 12.39 8.18 -17.76
CA PRO A 160 11.43 8.57 -18.78
C PRO A 160 10.04 7.98 -18.53
N CYS A 161 9.00 8.71 -18.93
CA CYS A 161 7.65 8.19 -19.00
C CYS A 161 7.04 8.43 -20.39
N LYS A 162 6.94 7.33 -21.14
CA LYS A 162 6.56 7.35 -22.56
C LYS A 162 5.20 6.74 -22.79
N LEU A 163 4.39 7.39 -23.61
CA LEU A 163 3.09 6.88 -24.02
C LEU A 163 3.25 5.62 -24.87
N ARG A 164 2.47 4.59 -24.56
CA ARG A 164 2.25 3.46 -25.48
C ARG A 164 1.40 3.92 -26.66
N GLU A 165 1.38 3.10 -27.72
CA GLU A 165 0.45 3.27 -28.83
C GLU A 165 -1.00 3.41 -28.30
N GLY A 166 -1.73 4.42 -28.76
CA GLY A 166 -3.08 4.76 -28.29
C GLY A 166 -3.13 5.65 -27.03
N GLY A 167 -2.00 5.87 -26.35
CA GLY A 167 -1.84 6.89 -25.30
C GLY A 167 -2.60 6.65 -23.99
N ALA A 168 -3.28 5.52 -23.83
CA ALA A 168 -4.06 5.19 -22.62
C ALA A 168 -3.21 4.70 -21.44
N ILE A 169 -2.02 4.16 -21.74
CA ILE A 169 -1.00 3.75 -20.77
C ILE A 169 0.31 4.45 -21.15
N ALA A 170 1.07 4.85 -20.14
CA ALA A 170 2.45 5.26 -20.27
C ALA A 170 3.37 4.25 -19.55
N ASP A 171 4.49 3.92 -20.18
CA ASP A 171 5.58 3.17 -19.59
C ASP A 171 6.52 4.15 -18.88
N CYS A 172 6.40 4.24 -17.56
CA CYS A 172 7.25 5.09 -16.72
C CYS A 172 8.38 4.29 -16.05
N THR A 173 9.62 4.78 -16.17
CA THR A 173 10.76 4.31 -15.39
C THR A 173 10.77 4.99 -14.04
N CYS A 174 10.89 4.23 -12.95
CA CYS A 174 10.72 4.68 -11.58
C CYS A 174 11.85 4.13 -10.69
N PHE A 175 12.10 4.74 -9.53
CA PHE A 175 13.09 4.21 -8.58
C PHE A 175 12.48 3.11 -7.72
N GLU A 176 13.15 1.97 -7.56
CA GLU A 176 12.79 0.99 -6.54
C GLU A 176 13.26 1.51 -5.18
N ILE A 177 12.32 1.66 -4.24
CA ILE A 177 12.65 1.94 -2.85
C ILE A 177 12.69 0.60 -2.10
N PRO A 178 13.80 0.27 -1.41
CA PRO A 178 13.91 -0.94 -0.62
C PRO A 178 12.80 -1.08 0.44
N PRO A 179 12.51 -2.31 0.91
CA PRO A 179 11.56 -2.49 2.01
C PRO A 179 12.07 -1.81 3.28
N GLY A 180 11.15 -1.37 4.13
CA GLY A 180 11.46 -0.83 5.45
C GLY A 180 10.91 0.56 5.66
N SER A 181 11.20 1.50 4.76
CA SER A 181 10.71 2.87 4.88
C SER A 181 9.18 2.94 4.85
N THR A 182 8.63 3.94 5.56
CA THR A 182 7.23 4.30 5.41
C THR A 182 6.98 4.87 4.01
N TYR A 183 5.89 4.41 3.41
CA TYR A 183 5.38 4.90 2.14
C TYR A 183 3.87 5.12 2.25
N PHE A 184 3.31 5.77 1.25
CA PHE A 184 1.91 6.17 1.29
C PHE A 184 1.19 5.83 0.01
N VAL A 185 -0.10 5.53 0.17
CA VAL A 185 -1.04 5.29 -0.92
C VAL A 185 -2.13 6.34 -0.83
N ASP A 186 -2.41 7.04 -1.92
CA ASP A 186 -3.65 7.81 -2.02
C ASP A 186 -4.83 6.83 -2.13
N ILE A 187 -5.72 6.86 -1.14
CA ILE A 187 -6.92 6.04 -1.09
C ILE A 187 -7.81 6.24 -2.33
N ASN A 188 -7.80 7.45 -2.92
CA ASN A 188 -8.59 7.76 -4.09
C ASN A 188 -7.99 7.17 -5.37
N ALA A 189 -6.70 6.86 -5.37
CA ALA A 189 -5.98 6.40 -6.55
C ALA A 189 -5.72 4.89 -6.55
N ILE A 190 -6.47 4.12 -5.74
CA ILE A 190 -6.39 2.65 -5.73
C ILE A 190 -7.06 2.09 -6.99
N LEU A 191 -6.25 1.53 -7.89
CA LEU A 191 -6.69 1.00 -9.19
C LEU A 191 -7.45 -0.34 -9.10
N ASN A 192 -7.28 -1.12 -8.03
CA ASN A 192 -8.05 -2.37 -7.86
C ASN A 192 -9.38 -2.08 -7.13
N LEU A 193 -10.51 -2.35 -7.79
CA LEU A 193 -11.85 -2.07 -7.25
C LEU A 193 -12.13 -2.77 -5.91
N GLY A 194 -11.76 -4.04 -5.79
CA GLY A 194 -11.99 -4.81 -4.57
C GLY A 194 -11.21 -4.24 -3.39
N VAL A 195 -9.92 -3.97 -3.60
CA VAL A 195 -9.04 -3.40 -2.57
C VAL A 195 -9.44 -1.96 -2.24
N TYR A 196 -9.87 -1.17 -3.22
CA TYR A 196 -10.43 0.17 -2.99
C TYR A 196 -11.64 0.10 -2.05
N LEU A 197 -12.62 -0.76 -2.35
CA LEU A 197 -13.83 -0.92 -1.54
C LEU A 197 -13.51 -1.39 -0.11
N GLU A 198 -12.62 -2.38 0.04
CA GLU A 198 -12.17 -2.81 1.37
C GLU A 198 -11.48 -1.68 2.14
N THR A 199 -10.66 -0.90 1.45
CA THR A 199 -9.91 0.21 2.06
C THR A 199 -10.84 1.33 2.51
N VAL A 200 -11.79 1.78 1.69
CA VAL A 200 -12.75 2.83 2.11
C VAL A 200 -13.71 2.36 3.20
N ILE A 201 -14.04 1.06 3.27
CA ILE A 201 -14.82 0.49 4.37
C ILE A 201 -14.04 0.55 5.69
N ALA A 202 -12.74 0.24 5.66
CA ALA A 202 -11.91 0.20 6.87
C ALA A 202 -11.45 1.59 7.33
N CYS A 203 -11.04 2.43 6.37
CA CYS A 203 -10.39 3.72 6.59
C CYS A 203 -11.35 4.92 6.51
N GLY A 204 -12.62 4.70 6.16
CA GLY A 204 -13.52 5.76 5.74
C GLY A 204 -13.22 6.21 4.31
N ARG A 205 -14.19 6.88 3.67
CA ARG A 205 -14.09 7.34 2.27
C ARG A 205 -12.90 8.25 2.00
N ASP A 206 -12.50 9.02 2.99
CA ASP A 206 -11.44 10.02 2.90
C ASP A 206 -10.10 9.55 3.50
N GLY A 207 -10.05 8.32 4.04
CA GLY A 207 -8.87 7.75 4.70
C GLY A 207 -8.68 8.11 6.18
N GLY A 208 -9.54 8.94 6.77
CA GLY A 208 -9.34 9.53 8.10
C GLY A 208 -9.27 8.54 9.27
N GLU A 209 -9.73 7.30 9.12
CA GLU A 209 -9.65 6.27 10.16
C GLU A 209 -8.34 5.47 10.13
N CYS A 210 -7.54 5.63 9.07
CA CYS A 210 -6.27 4.95 8.91
C CYS A 210 -5.08 5.90 9.13
N LEU A 211 -3.93 5.32 9.49
CA LEU A 211 -2.69 6.06 9.68
C LEU A 211 -2.36 6.88 8.42
N PRO A 212 -1.79 8.09 8.55
CA PRO A 212 -1.37 8.71 9.81
C PRO A 212 -2.50 9.42 10.58
N ALA A 213 -3.66 9.67 9.96
CA ALA A 213 -4.73 10.46 10.57
C ALA A 213 -5.50 9.71 11.67
N GLY A 214 -5.70 8.41 11.49
CA GLY A 214 -6.40 7.52 12.42
C GLY A 214 -5.50 6.44 13.01
N GLY A 215 -6.11 5.37 13.54
CA GLY A 215 -5.39 4.31 14.28
C GLY A 215 -5.26 2.96 13.57
N LYS A 216 -5.78 2.85 12.35
CA LYS A 216 -5.83 1.58 11.59
C LYS A 216 -4.77 1.56 10.48
N VAL A 217 -4.27 0.39 10.14
CA VAL A 217 -3.47 0.20 8.92
C VAL A 217 -4.44 -0.10 7.78
N ALA A 218 -4.23 0.54 6.62
CA ALA A 218 -5.12 0.41 5.49
C ALA A 218 -5.03 -1.00 4.84
N PRO A 219 -6.16 -1.62 4.44
CA PRO A 219 -6.16 -2.90 3.72
C PRO A 219 -5.28 -2.93 2.47
N VAL A 220 -5.16 -1.81 1.76
CA VAL A 220 -4.26 -1.70 0.59
C VAL A 220 -2.79 -2.02 0.93
N CYS A 221 -2.32 -1.73 2.15
CA CYS A 221 -0.96 -2.06 2.58
C CYS A 221 -0.73 -3.58 2.57
N GLU A 222 -1.71 -4.35 3.05
CA GLU A 222 -1.66 -5.82 3.01
C GLU A 222 -1.76 -6.35 1.57
N ALA A 223 -2.56 -5.70 0.73
CA ALA A 223 -2.71 -6.09 -0.67
C ALA A 223 -1.42 -5.90 -1.49
N ILE A 224 -0.69 -4.81 -1.25
CA ILE A 224 0.64 -4.56 -1.81
C ILE A 224 1.61 -5.63 -1.31
N ARG A 225 1.67 -5.82 0.00
CA ARG A 225 2.60 -6.76 0.66
C ARG A 225 2.45 -8.20 0.18
N THR A 226 1.21 -8.65 0.01
CA THR A 226 0.91 -10.03 -0.37
C THR A 226 0.86 -10.25 -1.88
N GLY A 227 1.08 -9.21 -2.68
CA GLY A 227 0.97 -9.26 -4.15
C GLY A 227 -0.46 -9.57 -4.63
N THR A 228 -1.48 -9.19 -3.85
CA THR A 228 -2.89 -9.42 -4.19
C THR A 228 -3.55 -8.24 -4.87
N LEU A 229 -2.92 -7.05 -4.84
CA LEU A 229 -3.40 -5.86 -5.55
C LEU A 229 -3.48 -6.08 -7.07
N PHE A 230 -2.48 -6.75 -7.64
CA PHE A 230 -2.49 -7.21 -9.04
C PHE A 230 -2.18 -8.71 -9.09
N PRO A 231 -3.20 -9.57 -9.23
CA PRO A 231 -3.02 -11.01 -9.23
C PRO A 231 -2.33 -11.49 -10.51
N GLY A 232 -1.02 -11.71 -10.48
CA GLY A 232 -0.26 -12.29 -11.60
C GLY A 232 1.24 -12.32 -11.34
N LYS A 233 1.98 -13.22 -12.01
CA LYS A 233 3.46 -13.33 -11.88
C LYS A 233 4.23 -12.23 -12.63
N GLN A 234 3.55 -11.17 -13.06
CA GLN A 234 4.10 -10.13 -13.92
C GLN A 234 4.22 -8.77 -13.22
N VAL A 235 3.98 -8.73 -11.92
CA VAL A 235 4.05 -7.53 -11.09
C VAL A 235 4.97 -7.84 -9.93
N ASP A 236 6.10 -7.13 -9.88
CA ASP A 236 7.13 -7.28 -8.85
C ASP A 236 7.01 -6.21 -7.77
N LEU A 237 6.52 -5.02 -8.16
CA LEU A 237 6.41 -3.82 -7.37
C LEU A 237 5.09 -3.11 -7.67
N ILE A 238 4.64 -2.29 -6.74
CA ILE A 238 3.52 -1.36 -6.92
C ILE A 238 4.07 0.06 -6.82
N SER A 239 3.65 0.93 -7.75
CA SER A 239 3.98 2.35 -7.69
C SER A 239 3.23 3.02 -6.54
N THR A 240 3.95 3.69 -5.64
CA THR A 240 3.39 4.46 -4.53
C THR A 240 4.25 5.70 -4.26
N PHE A 241 3.93 6.48 -3.22
CA PHE A 241 4.70 7.67 -2.86
C PHE A 241 5.53 7.46 -1.59
N SER A 242 6.74 8.03 -1.56
CA SER A 242 7.60 8.08 -0.38
C SER A 242 8.55 9.27 -0.47
N PHE A 243 9.00 9.77 0.68
CA PHE A 243 10.01 10.83 0.79
C PHE A 243 11.45 10.29 0.71
N ALA A 244 11.64 9.00 0.47
CA ALA A 244 12.94 8.33 0.55
C ALA A 244 14.07 8.98 -0.28
N LEU A 245 13.74 9.65 -1.40
CA LEU A 245 14.74 10.28 -2.26
C LEU A 245 14.86 11.78 -2.11
N GLU A 246 14.07 12.43 -1.25
CA GLU A 246 13.99 13.89 -1.16
C GLU A 246 15.35 14.56 -0.91
N GLN A 247 16.23 13.93 -0.13
CA GLN A 247 17.58 14.46 0.13
C GLN A 247 18.49 14.45 -1.10
N LYS A 248 18.28 13.52 -2.04
CA LYS A 248 19.07 13.38 -3.27
C LYS A 248 18.39 14.08 -4.46
N ILE A 249 17.06 14.00 -4.51
CA ILE A 249 16.20 14.59 -5.53
C ILE A 249 15.12 15.41 -4.81
N PRO A 250 15.35 16.71 -4.60
CA PRO A 250 14.42 17.57 -3.89
C PRO A 250 13.03 17.53 -4.51
N ILE A 251 12.01 17.47 -3.66
CA ILE A 251 10.63 17.56 -4.13
C ILE A 251 10.30 19.02 -4.44
N ALA A 252 9.74 19.26 -5.62
CA ALA A 252 9.28 20.59 -5.98
C ALA A 252 8.02 20.98 -5.22
N VAL A 253 8.12 22.11 -4.52
CA VAL A 253 7.01 22.75 -3.79
C VAL A 253 6.59 24.08 -4.41
N GLN A 254 7.28 24.51 -5.46
CA GLN A 254 7.02 25.74 -6.20
C GLN A 254 7.13 25.46 -7.70
N ASN A 255 6.45 26.29 -8.51
CA ASN A 255 6.52 26.28 -9.99
C ASN A 255 6.35 24.89 -10.61
N ASN A 256 5.47 24.06 -10.06
CA ASN A 256 5.26 22.68 -10.49
C ASN A 256 3.85 22.41 -11.02
N ALA A 257 3.02 23.44 -11.11
CA ALA A 257 1.59 23.31 -11.38
C ALA A 257 1.23 23.52 -12.86
N CYS A 258 0.47 22.58 -13.40
CA CYS A 258 -0.08 22.56 -14.76
C CYS A 258 -1.60 22.52 -14.68
N VAL A 259 -2.18 23.65 -14.27
CA VAL A 259 -3.59 23.77 -13.89
C VAL A 259 -4.41 24.70 -14.80
N THR A 260 -3.78 25.21 -15.87
CA THR A 260 -4.41 26.11 -16.83
C THR A 260 -4.86 25.34 -18.08
N GLU A 261 -6.06 25.63 -18.58
CA GLU A 261 -6.56 25.06 -19.83
C GLU A 261 -5.87 25.63 -21.08
N PRO A 262 -5.75 24.85 -22.18
CA PRO A 262 -6.19 23.46 -22.33
C PRO A 262 -5.27 22.48 -21.57
N TYR A 263 -5.88 21.53 -20.85
CA TYR A 263 -5.13 20.54 -20.08
C TYR A 263 -4.33 19.60 -20.98
N THR A 264 -3.12 19.27 -20.55
CA THR A 264 -2.27 18.25 -21.19
C THR A 264 -2.45 16.90 -20.49
N ARG A 265 -1.96 15.85 -21.16
CA ARG A 265 -2.02 14.48 -20.64
C ARG A 265 -0.88 14.25 -19.63
N TYR A 266 -1.18 13.51 -18.57
CA TYR A 266 -0.18 12.97 -17.63
C TYR A 266 -0.47 11.50 -17.30
N ALA A 267 0.48 10.84 -16.64
CA ALA A 267 0.36 9.49 -16.14
C ALA A 267 0.05 9.49 -14.63
N GLY A 268 -1.09 8.95 -14.22
CA GLY A 268 -1.45 8.75 -12.82
C GLY A 268 -0.90 7.42 -12.33
N CYS A 269 0.31 7.44 -11.77
CA CYS A 269 1.05 6.22 -11.45
C CYS A 269 0.70 5.61 -10.09
N MET A 270 -0.06 6.27 -9.23
CA MET A 270 -0.39 5.70 -7.91
C MET A 270 -1.10 4.35 -8.04
N THR A 271 -0.58 3.36 -7.31
CA THR A 271 -0.94 1.94 -7.38
C THR A 271 -0.76 1.24 -8.73
N ALA A 272 -0.02 1.81 -9.68
CA ALA A 272 0.28 1.16 -10.95
C ALA A 272 1.14 -0.11 -10.77
N PRO A 273 0.96 -1.15 -11.60
CA PRO A 273 1.78 -2.35 -11.58
C PRO A 273 3.15 -2.11 -12.22
N CYS A 274 4.20 -2.65 -11.60
CA CYS A 274 5.58 -2.43 -12.03
C CYS A 274 6.38 -3.74 -12.07
N LYS A 275 7.39 -3.76 -12.94
CA LYS A 275 8.39 -4.83 -13.04
C LYS A 275 9.76 -4.28 -12.63
N ARG A 276 10.53 -5.10 -11.90
CA ARG A 276 11.92 -4.75 -11.60
C ARG A 276 12.77 -4.76 -12.85
N THR A 277 13.81 -3.95 -12.87
CA THR A 277 14.88 -4.01 -13.87
C THR A 277 16.20 -4.28 -13.17
N ASP A 278 17.20 -4.70 -13.94
CA ASP A 278 18.58 -4.89 -13.44
C ASP A 278 19.43 -3.61 -13.58
N VAL A 279 18.80 -2.47 -13.90
CA VAL A 279 19.47 -1.18 -14.06
C VAL A 279 19.51 -0.48 -12.71
N ILE A 280 20.68 0.06 -12.34
CA ILE A 280 20.90 0.83 -11.11
C ILE A 280 21.14 2.27 -11.50
N ASP A 281 20.42 3.19 -10.87
CA ASP A 281 20.63 4.62 -11.04
C ASP A 281 21.94 5.08 -10.39
N SER A 282 22.75 5.79 -11.17
CA SER A 282 24.09 6.21 -10.79
C SER A 282 24.16 7.20 -9.61
N VAL A 283 23.10 7.96 -9.35
CA VAL A 283 23.09 8.99 -8.29
C VAL A 283 22.47 8.47 -7.00
N THR A 284 21.33 7.82 -7.09
CA THR A 284 20.59 7.32 -5.94
C THR A 284 21.13 6.00 -5.44
N GLY A 285 21.73 5.17 -6.31
CA GLY A 285 22.17 3.81 -6.02
C GLY A 285 21.03 2.80 -5.96
N ASN A 286 19.81 3.18 -6.37
CA ASN A 286 18.65 2.29 -6.37
C ASN A 286 18.48 1.60 -7.71
N PHE A 287 17.89 0.40 -7.69
CA PHE A 287 17.40 -0.23 -8.91
C PHE A 287 16.28 0.60 -9.54
N LEU A 288 16.15 0.51 -10.85
CA LEU A 288 15.03 1.07 -11.60
C LEU A 288 13.93 0.02 -11.76
N ALA A 289 12.69 0.50 -11.87
CA ALA A 289 11.50 -0.29 -12.14
C ALA A 289 10.77 0.29 -13.36
N GLN A 290 10.10 -0.56 -14.12
CA GLN A 290 9.23 -0.16 -15.23
C GLN A 290 7.77 -0.34 -14.84
N CYS A 291 7.01 0.75 -14.83
CA CYS A 291 5.61 0.77 -14.43
C CYS A 291 4.70 1.07 -15.62
N ALA A 292 3.54 0.42 -15.65
CA ALA A 292 2.48 0.69 -16.63
C ALA A 292 1.43 1.61 -16.01
N CYS A 293 1.59 2.92 -16.19
CA CYS A 293 0.74 3.93 -15.58
C CYS A 293 -0.40 4.34 -16.51
N PRO A 294 -1.68 4.28 -16.09
CA PRO A 294 -2.75 4.82 -16.88
C PRO A 294 -2.68 6.35 -17.00
N THR A 295 -3.20 6.89 -18.09
CA THR A 295 -3.12 8.32 -18.36
C THR A 295 -4.45 9.04 -18.15
N TYR A 296 -4.35 10.33 -17.81
CA TYR A 296 -5.49 11.22 -17.63
C TYR A 296 -5.21 12.56 -18.30
N VAL A 297 -6.27 13.30 -18.64
CA VAL A 297 -6.20 14.67 -19.16
C VAL A 297 -6.97 15.56 -18.21
N GLY A 298 -6.24 16.43 -17.51
CA GLY A 298 -6.79 17.30 -16.49
C GLY A 298 -5.69 18.17 -15.87
N PRO A 299 -6.03 18.96 -14.83
CA PRO A 299 -5.01 19.69 -14.09
C PRO A 299 -4.09 18.69 -13.38
N PHE A 300 -2.82 19.04 -13.22
CA PHE A 300 -1.87 18.24 -12.44
C PHE A 300 -0.76 19.12 -11.87
N GLN A 301 -0.02 18.57 -10.92
CA GLN A 301 1.25 19.09 -10.47
C GLN A 301 2.31 18.00 -10.58
N VAL A 302 3.54 18.38 -10.92
CA VAL A 302 4.66 17.45 -11.11
C VAL A 302 5.60 17.45 -9.91
N GLY A 303 6.40 16.39 -9.78
CA GLY A 303 7.35 16.25 -8.68
C GLY A 303 8.62 17.11 -8.77
N THR A 304 8.85 17.76 -9.91
CA THR A 304 10.05 18.57 -10.21
C THR A 304 9.69 20.03 -10.44
N ASP A 305 10.65 20.93 -10.20
CA ASP A 305 10.48 22.35 -10.49
C ASP A 305 10.47 22.52 -12.02
N LEU A 306 9.45 23.20 -12.56
CA LEU A 306 9.36 23.43 -14.00
C LEU A 306 10.25 24.59 -14.47
N ALA A 307 10.86 25.35 -13.55
CA ALA A 307 11.81 26.40 -13.88
C ALA A 307 13.09 25.79 -14.48
N GLY A 308 13.14 25.74 -15.82
CA GLY A 308 14.28 25.19 -16.57
C GLY A 308 14.07 23.79 -17.14
N THR A 309 12.88 23.20 -17.02
CA THR A 309 12.48 21.94 -17.69
C THR A 309 11.59 22.23 -18.91
N PRO A 310 11.30 21.25 -19.78
CA PRO A 310 10.13 21.38 -20.65
C PRO A 310 8.91 21.53 -19.73
N GLY A 311 8.13 22.60 -19.89
CA GLY A 311 7.03 22.95 -18.99
C GLY A 311 5.88 21.93 -18.98
N CYS A 312 4.64 22.40 -18.86
CA CYS A 312 3.46 21.54 -18.82
C CYS A 312 3.18 20.74 -20.10
N GLN A 313 3.74 21.18 -21.23
CA GLN A 313 3.62 20.52 -22.52
C GLN A 313 4.95 19.88 -22.88
N LEU A 314 4.94 18.55 -22.97
CA LEU A 314 6.06 17.73 -23.41
C LEU A 314 5.86 17.32 -24.89
N PRO A 315 6.92 16.83 -25.57
CA PRO A 315 6.79 16.22 -26.89
C PRO A 315 5.76 15.09 -26.93
N ASP A 316 5.18 14.84 -28.11
CA ASP A 316 3.92 14.10 -28.31
C ASP A 316 3.87 12.65 -27.75
N ASP A 317 5.00 12.04 -27.42
CA ASP A 317 5.10 10.68 -26.89
C ASP A 317 5.51 10.61 -25.41
N THR A 318 5.66 11.75 -24.75
CA THR A 318 6.23 11.85 -23.41
C THR A 318 5.25 12.55 -22.47
N VAL A 319 5.10 12.03 -21.27
CA VAL A 319 4.22 12.60 -20.24
C VAL A 319 4.93 12.66 -18.90
N TRP A 320 4.46 13.55 -18.03
CA TRP A 320 4.83 13.53 -16.62
C TRP A 320 4.09 12.40 -15.90
N SER A 321 4.75 11.70 -14.99
CA SER A 321 4.06 11.05 -13.88
C SER A 321 3.67 12.13 -12.89
N ALA A 322 2.37 12.28 -12.65
CA ALA A 322 1.84 13.43 -11.93
C ALA A 322 0.57 13.07 -11.16
N ALA A 323 0.27 13.92 -10.19
CA ALA A 323 -0.93 13.87 -9.38
C ALA A 323 -1.55 15.27 -9.33
N TYR A 324 -2.82 15.36 -8.96
CA TYR A 324 -3.46 16.66 -8.75
C TYR A 324 -3.89 16.86 -7.31
N SER A 325 -3.55 18.01 -6.74
CA SER A 325 -4.03 18.40 -5.42
C SER A 325 -4.84 19.69 -5.47
N THR A 326 -6.01 19.64 -4.83
CA THR A 326 -6.93 20.77 -4.69
C THR A 326 -6.46 21.83 -3.69
N PHE A 327 -5.46 21.52 -2.86
CA PHE A 327 -4.93 22.41 -1.82
C PHE A 327 -3.50 22.91 -2.14
N GLY A 328 -3.04 22.73 -3.38
CA GLY A 328 -1.85 23.39 -3.92
C GLY A 328 -0.51 22.64 -3.76
N GLY A 329 -0.42 21.62 -2.90
CA GLY A 329 0.78 20.76 -2.77
C GLY A 329 0.58 19.38 -3.38
N THR A 330 1.56 18.84 -4.12
CA THR A 330 1.55 17.50 -4.77
C THR A 330 1.45 16.31 -3.80
N PHE A 331 1.67 16.58 -2.53
CA PHE A 331 1.53 15.66 -1.41
C PHE A 331 1.01 16.48 -0.24
N PRO A 332 0.32 15.85 0.71
CA PRO A 332 -0.22 16.58 1.83
C PRO A 332 0.82 16.99 2.86
N THR A 333 0.46 17.96 3.69
CA THR A 333 1.18 18.23 4.94
C THR A 333 1.16 16.95 5.77
N VAL A 334 2.32 16.31 5.85
CA VAL A 334 2.57 15.14 6.70
C VAL A 334 2.50 15.54 8.18
N PRO A 335 2.33 14.59 9.11
CA PRO A 335 2.52 14.86 10.53
C PRO A 335 3.88 15.51 10.81
N ASP A 336 4.09 16.00 12.03
CA ASP A 336 5.35 16.65 12.46
C ASP A 336 6.62 15.87 12.05
N CYS A 337 6.51 14.55 11.96
CA CYS A 337 7.48 13.68 11.31
C CYS A 337 6.83 12.38 10.83
N ILE A 338 7.54 11.64 9.97
CA ILE A 338 7.16 10.34 9.43
C ILE A 338 8.14 9.30 9.98
N PRO A 339 7.68 8.30 10.73
CA PRO A 339 8.58 7.27 11.23
C PRO A 339 9.24 6.50 10.09
N ASP A 340 10.54 6.27 10.22
CA ASP A 340 11.40 5.55 9.27
C ASP A 340 11.45 6.13 7.87
N ALA A 341 10.95 7.34 7.69
CA ALA A 341 11.30 8.16 6.54
C ALA A 341 12.70 8.75 6.74
N LEU A 342 13.31 9.13 5.63
CA LEU A 342 14.65 9.68 5.59
C LEU A 342 14.61 11.21 5.64
N GLY A 343 15.70 11.82 6.11
CA GLY A 343 15.89 13.26 6.09
C GLY A 343 14.99 14.07 7.01
N ALA A 344 14.71 15.31 6.62
CA ALA A 344 14.05 16.29 7.49
C ALA A 344 12.61 15.91 7.86
N ASN A 345 11.98 15.06 7.06
CA ASN A 345 10.64 14.53 7.31
C ASN A 345 10.65 13.27 8.18
N GLY A 346 11.81 12.67 8.46
CA GLY A 346 11.96 11.49 9.30
C GLY A 346 11.79 11.79 10.79
N CYS A 347 11.10 10.90 11.53
CA CYS A 347 11.05 11.02 12.98
C CYS A 347 12.43 10.79 13.61
N PRO A 348 12.73 11.45 14.74
CA PRO A 348 13.99 11.23 15.43
C PRO A 348 14.07 9.81 15.99
N LEU A 349 15.29 9.29 16.12
CA LEU A 349 15.56 8.10 16.93
C LEU A 349 15.23 8.36 18.41
N LEU A 350 15.22 7.29 19.20
CA LEU A 350 15.29 7.41 20.66
C LEU A 350 16.60 8.12 21.06
N SER A 351 16.53 8.96 22.10
CA SER A 351 17.65 9.74 22.61
C SER A 351 17.41 10.10 24.09
N PRO A 352 18.44 10.48 24.86
CA PRO A 352 19.88 10.47 24.57
C PRO A 352 20.50 9.04 24.65
N ASP A 353 21.81 8.90 24.90
CA ASP A 353 22.45 7.62 25.28
C ASP A 353 22.68 7.58 26.81
N PRO A 354 22.07 6.65 27.58
CA PRO A 354 21.03 5.70 27.16
C PRO A 354 19.69 6.43 26.90
N PRO A 355 18.77 5.82 26.12
CA PRO A 355 17.57 6.50 25.69
C PRO A 355 16.52 6.56 26.78
N ASP A 356 15.76 7.65 26.78
CA ASP A 356 14.48 7.69 27.47
C ASP A 356 13.46 6.89 26.65
N ILE A 357 12.96 5.80 27.23
CA ILE A 357 12.02 4.89 26.55
C ILE A 357 10.60 5.31 26.93
N PRO A 358 9.82 5.89 26.00
CA PRO A 358 8.44 6.27 26.30
C PRO A 358 7.60 5.03 26.59
N ALA A 359 6.59 5.19 27.45
CA ALA A 359 5.62 4.13 27.68
C ALA A 359 4.83 3.84 26.37
N PRO A 360 4.59 2.57 26.01
CA PRO A 360 3.79 2.24 24.85
C PRO A 360 2.35 2.76 25.03
N PRO A 361 1.74 3.38 24.01
CA PRO A 361 0.35 3.83 24.08
C PRO A 361 -0.61 2.66 24.38
N ALA A 362 -1.67 2.90 25.15
CA ALA A 362 -2.57 1.86 25.66
C ALA A 362 -3.25 1.01 24.56
N GLN A 363 -3.42 1.58 23.37
CA GLN A 363 -4.00 0.92 22.19
C GLN A 363 -3.02 0.01 21.44
N ILE A 364 -1.73 0.03 21.79
CA ILE A 364 -0.69 -0.77 21.15
C ILE A 364 -0.44 -2.06 21.94
N SER A 365 -0.43 -3.19 21.24
CA SER A 365 -0.05 -4.48 21.83
C SER A 365 1.44 -4.75 21.64
N CYS A 366 2.25 -4.55 22.68
CA CYS A 366 3.67 -4.90 22.63
C CYS A 366 3.92 -6.40 22.37
N ASN A 367 2.99 -7.28 22.74
CA ASN A 367 3.05 -8.70 22.37
C ASN A 367 2.92 -8.89 20.86
N THR A 368 2.07 -8.11 20.21
CA THR A 368 1.90 -8.13 18.75
C THR A 368 3.13 -7.52 18.08
N VAL A 369 3.63 -6.37 18.55
CA VAL A 369 4.88 -5.75 18.08
C VAL A 369 6.03 -6.75 18.12
N CYS A 370 6.32 -7.35 19.27
CA CYS A 370 7.38 -8.35 19.38
C CYS A 370 7.11 -9.58 18.51
N SER A 371 5.84 -10.01 18.39
CA SER A 371 5.49 -11.09 17.46
C SER A 371 5.78 -10.75 16.00
N GLU A 372 5.59 -9.50 15.56
CA GLU A 372 5.91 -9.07 14.20
C GLU A 372 7.42 -9.14 13.96
N TYR A 373 8.24 -8.63 14.89
CA TYR A 373 9.69 -8.80 14.84
C TYR A 373 10.11 -10.28 14.77
N TYR A 374 9.54 -11.13 15.63
CA TYR A 374 9.94 -12.54 15.69
C TYR A 374 9.51 -13.34 14.45
N LYS A 375 8.34 -13.01 13.89
CA LYS A 375 7.82 -13.68 12.68
C LYS A 375 8.51 -13.19 11.42
N SER A 376 8.95 -11.93 11.39
CA SER A 376 9.74 -11.38 10.28
C SER A 376 11.09 -12.09 10.18
N SER A 377 11.17 -13.24 9.52
CA SER A 377 12.39 -14.05 9.51
C SER A 377 12.85 -14.50 8.15
N ASN A 378 14.12 -14.25 7.86
CA ASN A 378 14.80 -14.72 6.66
C ASN A 378 16.00 -15.58 7.08
N LYS A 379 15.94 -16.89 6.76
CA LYS A 379 16.96 -17.87 7.15
C LYS A 379 17.32 -17.83 8.65
N GLY A 380 16.36 -17.55 9.53
CA GLY A 380 16.53 -17.51 10.99
C GLY A 380 17.05 -16.17 11.55
N VAL A 381 17.34 -15.18 10.71
CA VAL A 381 17.56 -13.78 11.12
C VAL A 381 16.20 -13.10 11.22
N GLN A 382 15.93 -12.38 12.30
CA GLN A 382 14.69 -11.64 12.52
C GLN A 382 14.81 -10.23 11.90
N VAL A 383 14.30 -10.10 10.67
CA VAL A 383 14.57 -8.99 9.74
C VAL A 383 14.11 -7.64 10.26
N GLY A 384 13.01 -7.58 11.03
CA GLY A 384 12.58 -6.32 11.64
C GLY A 384 13.68 -5.66 12.47
N PHE A 385 14.44 -6.44 13.26
CA PHE A 385 15.51 -5.87 14.09
C PHE A 385 16.72 -5.42 13.26
N THR A 386 17.10 -6.18 12.23
CA THR A 386 18.23 -5.79 11.37
C THR A 386 17.88 -4.57 10.53
N CYS A 387 16.62 -4.49 10.07
CA CYS A 387 16.09 -3.35 9.35
C CYS A 387 16.13 -2.11 10.24
N ASP A 388 15.57 -2.14 11.45
CA ASP A 388 15.62 -0.99 12.37
C ASP A 388 17.05 -0.53 12.67
N ALA A 389 17.98 -1.48 12.88
CA ALA A 389 19.38 -1.16 13.19
C ALA A 389 20.12 -0.43 12.06
N THR A 390 19.56 -0.43 10.85
CA THR A 390 20.24 0.05 9.63
C THR A 390 19.44 1.09 8.88
N LEU A 391 18.13 0.98 8.79
CA LEU A 391 17.26 1.83 7.97
C LEU A 391 17.37 3.31 8.33
N CYS A 392 17.31 3.62 9.63
CA CYS A 392 17.26 5.00 10.10
C CYS A 392 18.63 5.70 10.17
N THR A 393 19.73 4.96 10.03
CA THR A 393 21.10 5.50 10.11
C THR A 393 21.90 5.28 8.83
N GLY A 394 21.69 4.14 8.17
CA GLY A 394 22.29 3.72 6.91
C GLY A 394 21.55 4.19 5.65
N ALA A 395 20.58 5.09 5.79
CA ALA A 395 19.74 5.65 4.73
C ALA A 395 20.49 6.11 3.46
N ALA A 396 21.72 6.59 3.62
CA ALA A 396 22.56 7.05 2.51
C ALA A 396 23.12 5.90 1.65
N ASP A 397 23.08 4.66 2.14
CA ASP A 397 23.52 3.43 1.47
C ASP A 397 22.33 2.47 1.24
N PRO A 398 21.68 2.53 0.05
CA PRO A 398 20.54 1.69 -0.28
C PRO A 398 20.85 0.19 -0.29
N ASP A 399 22.08 -0.22 -0.64
CA ASP A 399 22.47 -1.63 -0.67
C ASP A 399 22.50 -2.22 0.74
N LEU A 400 23.02 -1.44 1.70
CA LEU A 400 23.07 -1.81 3.10
C LEU A 400 21.66 -1.90 3.70
N VAL A 401 20.78 -0.94 3.39
CA VAL A 401 19.37 -0.97 3.79
C VAL A 401 18.64 -2.15 3.15
N ALA A 402 18.79 -2.36 1.84
CA ALA A 402 18.18 -3.48 1.12
C ALA A 402 18.60 -4.83 1.72
N LYS A 403 19.88 -4.98 2.06
CA LYS A 403 20.40 -6.17 2.74
C LYS A 403 19.79 -6.34 4.14
N ALA A 404 19.74 -5.27 4.94
CA ALA A 404 19.26 -5.31 6.31
C ALA A 404 17.74 -5.59 6.41
N CYS A 405 16.97 -5.09 5.45
CA CYS A 405 15.52 -5.21 5.39
C CYS A 405 15.04 -6.35 4.46
N ALA A 406 15.95 -7.14 3.90
CA ALA A 406 15.64 -8.20 2.93
C ALA A 406 14.68 -9.27 3.51
N GLY A 407 13.46 -9.32 2.97
CA GLY A 407 12.42 -10.27 3.36
C GLY A 407 11.41 -9.74 4.38
N LEU A 408 11.50 -8.45 4.76
CA LEU A 408 10.52 -7.79 5.61
C LEU A 408 9.11 -7.82 4.98
N ASP A 409 9.05 -7.69 3.66
CA ASP A 409 7.85 -7.75 2.81
C ASP A 409 7.04 -9.04 2.98
N LYS A 410 7.65 -10.12 3.48
CA LYS A 410 6.96 -11.40 3.67
C LYS A 410 6.06 -11.44 4.91
N HIS A 411 6.17 -10.44 5.79
CA HIS A 411 5.49 -10.42 7.08
C HIS A 411 4.84 -9.07 7.35
N GLY A 412 3.68 -9.07 8.01
CA GLY A 412 3.01 -7.83 8.41
C GLY A 412 3.80 -7.13 9.53
N VAL A 413 4.02 -5.83 9.36
CA VAL A 413 4.64 -4.92 10.35
C VAL A 413 3.64 -3.83 10.79
N SER A 414 2.38 -4.22 10.88
CA SER A 414 1.24 -3.32 11.06
C SER A 414 1.21 -2.69 12.45
N GLU A 415 1.52 -3.45 13.49
CA GLU A 415 1.52 -2.95 14.86
C GLU A 415 2.80 -2.17 15.16
N ILE A 416 3.93 -2.55 14.55
CA ILE A 416 5.16 -1.75 14.52
C ILE A 416 4.87 -0.35 13.97
N LEU A 417 4.28 -0.25 12.77
CA LEU A 417 3.93 1.04 12.16
C LEU A 417 2.98 1.87 13.03
N LYS A 418 1.94 1.25 13.63
CA LYS A 418 1.05 1.96 14.55
C LYS A 418 1.79 2.52 15.76
N LEU A 419 2.69 1.74 16.35
CA LEU A 419 3.46 2.16 17.51
C LEU A 419 4.33 3.37 17.14
N GLU A 420 5.14 3.24 16.09
CA GLU A 420 6.09 4.27 15.67
C GLU A 420 5.38 5.57 15.26
N MET A 421 4.24 5.47 14.57
CA MET A 421 3.41 6.63 14.25
C MET A 421 2.85 7.30 15.51
N ALA A 422 2.39 6.49 16.48
CA ALA A 422 1.80 7.02 17.71
C ALA A 422 2.83 7.69 18.64
N VAL A 423 4.09 7.23 18.62
CA VAL A 423 5.16 7.80 19.46
C VAL A 423 6.02 8.85 18.74
N GLY A 424 5.94 8.93 17.41
CA GLY A 424 6.77 9.84 16.61
C GLY A 424 8.26 9.52 16.73
N LYS A 425 8.63 8.24 16.68
CA LYS A 425 10.01 7.75 16.78
C LYS A 425 10.28 6.72 15.69
N SER A 426 11.41 6.87 15.00
CA SER A 426 11.86 5.93 13.98
C SER A 426 12.71 4.81 14.58
N CYS A 427 12.64 3.61 14.02
CA CYS A 427 13.43 2.44 14.36
C CYS A 427 13.48 2.15 15.88
N ALA A 428 12.33 2.31 16.54
CA ALA A 428 12.23 2.37 18.00
C ALA A 428 11.27 1.35 18.61
N ALA A 429 10.41 0.72 17.80
CA ALA A 429 9.34 -0.15 18.32
C ALA A 429 9.88 -1.33 19.15
N SER A 430 11.00 -1.93 18.76
CA SER A 430 11.62 -3.02 19.52
C SER A 430 12.12 -2.58 20.90
N GLN A 431 12.66 -1.36 21.04
CA GLN A 431 13.12 -0.82 22.32
C GLN A 431 11.94 -0.48 23.22
N ILE A 432 10.93 0.22 22.67
CA ILE A 432 9.73 0.64 23.42
C ILE A 432 8.98 -0.56 24.00
N CYS A 433 8.87 -1.65 23.24
CA CYS A 433 8.20 -2.86 23.69
C CYS A 433 9.12 -3.89 24.36
N GLY A 434 10.42 -3.60 24.51
CA GLY A 434 11.38 -4.50 25.15
C GLY A 434 11.60 -5.84 24.40
N CYS A 435 11.40 -5.86 23.09
CA CYS A 435 11.57 -7.05 22.26
C CYS A 435 13.06 -7.43 22.16
N GLN A 436 13.38 -8.72 22.27
CA GLN A 436 14.77 -9.20 22.27
C GLN A 436 15.07 -10.06 21.05
N PRO A 437 16.09 -9.70 20.23
CA PRO A 437 16.48 -10.51 19.08
C PRO A 437 17.13 -11.83 19.51
N ASN A 438 16.96 -12.86 18.68
CA ASN A 438 17.66 -14.13 18.88
C ASN A 438 19.19 -13.98 18.66
N LYS A 439 19.98 -14.98 19.08
CA LYS A 439 21.45 -14.95 18.96
C LYS A 439 21.93 -14.63 17.54
N LYS A 440 21.35 -15.29 16.53
CA LYS A 440 21.77 -15.11 15.13
C LYS A 440 21.49 -13.69 14.62
N THR A 441 20.37 -13.13 15.04
CA THR A 441 19.96 -11.75 14.71
C THR A 441 20.88 -10.75 15.40
N ASN A 442 21.20 -10.96 16.69
CA ASN A 442 22.17 -10.14 17.41
C ASN A 442 23.55 -10.13 16.74
N GLU A 443 24.03 -11.28 16.26
CA GLU A 443 25.27 -11.37 15.50
C GLU A 443 25.21 -10.62 14.17
N GLU A 444 24.05 -10.65 13.49
CA GLU A 444 23.88 -9.93 12.23
C GLU A 444 23.79 -8.42 12.43
N ILE A 445 23.07 -7.95 13.45
CA ILE A 445 23.05 -6.55 13.85
C ILE A 445 24.48 -6.04 14.12
N TRP A 446 25.29 -6.83 14.83
CA TRP A 446 26.70 -6.48 15.06
C TRP A 446 27.49 -6.31 13.75
N ARG A 447 27.29 -7.20 12.76
CA ARG A 447 27.94 -7.10 11.44
C ARG A 447 27.45 -5.89 10.66
N LEU A 448 26.15 -5.59 10.70
CA LEU A 448 25.57 -4.42 10.04
C LEU A 448 26.09 -3.11 10.65
N ASN A 449 26.17 -3.02 11.97
CA ASN A 449 26.78 -1.87 12.65
C ASN A 449 28.27 -1.71 12.26
N ALA A 450 29.02 -2.81 12.11
CA ALA A 450 30.40 -2.74 11.62
C ALA A 450 30.48 -2.27 10.17
N ALA A 451 29.55 -2.70 9.31
CA ALA A 451 29.45 -2.26 7.92
C ALA A 451 29.13 -0.76 7.82
N GLN A 452 28.16 -0.27 8.61
CA GLN A 452 27.85 1.16 8.72
C GLN A 452 29.10 1.98 9.08
N ARG A 453 29.80 1.59 10.15
CA ARG A 453 31.06 2.26 10.56
C ARG A 453 32.12 2.24 9.49
N SER A 454 32.24 1.15 8.71
CA SER A 454 33.21 1.06 7.61
C SER A 454 32.93 2.03 6.46
N GLN A 455 31.70 2.55 6.39
CA GLN A 455 31.26 3.57 5.43
C GLN A 455 31.22 4.97 6.05
N GLY A 456 31.69 5.14 7.29
CA GLY A 456 31.62 6.41 8.02
C GLY A 456 30.24 6.77 8.54
N ILE A 457 29.31 5.82 8.57
CA ILE A 457 27.96 5.98 9.11
C ILE A 457 27.96 5.63 10.58
N GLU A 458 27.40 6.51 11.42
CA GLU A 458 27.22 6.28 12.85
C GLU A 458 25.94 5.46 13.09
N PRO A 459 26.04 4.17 13.44
CA PRO A 459 24.86 3.32 13.67
C PRO A 459 24.07 3.76 14.89
N GLN A 460 22.80 3.35 14.99
CA GLN A 460 21.94 3.63 16.14
C GLN A 460 22.58 3.23 17.48
N CYS A 461 23.35 2.14 17.48
CA CYS A 461 24.14 1.71 18.64
C CYS A 461 25.10 2.77 19.17
N ASP A 462 25.74 3.54 18.29
CA ASP A 462 26.70 4.57 18.68
C ASP A 462 25.98 5.86 19.09
N GLN A 463 24.80 6.13 18.51
CA GLN A 463 24.01 7.33 18.80
C GLN A 463 23.23 7.25 20.13
N ASN A 464 22.70 6.07 20.47
CA ASN A 464 21.81 5.91 21.64
C ASN A 464 21.96 4.58 22.38
N GLY A 465 22.99 3.77 22.09
CA GLY A 465 23.23 2.52 22.81
C GLY A 465 22.24 1.38 22.51
N THR A 466 21.34 1.52 21.53
CA THR A 466 20.36 0.49 21.18
C THR A 466 20.73 -0.28 19.91
N LEU A 467 20.21 -1.51 19.76
CA LEU A 467 20.48 -2.37 18.60
C LEU A 467 22.00 -2.53 18.34
N CYS A 468 22.79 -2.74 19.39
CA CYS A 468 24.24 -2.93 19.26
C CYS A 468 24.66 -4.29 18.72
N GLY A 469 23.81 -5.30 18.89
CA GLY A 469 24.13 -6.69 18.56
C GLY A 469 25.21 -7.27 19.47
N SER A 470 25.65 -8.48 19.16
CA SER A 470 26.70 -9.18 19.89
C SER A 470 27.72 -9.78 18.94
N LYS A 471 29.02 -9.62 19.23
CA LYS A 471 30.09 -10.20 18.42
C LYS A 471 29.88 -11.72 18.26
N PRO A 472 29.97 -12.26 17.03
CA PRO A 472 29.95 -13.70 16.80
C PRO A 472 31.05 -14.39 17.61
N ARG A 473 30.70 -15.50 18.27
CA ARG A 473 31.66 -16.32 19.03
C ARG A 473 32.29 -17.39 18.16
#